data_AF-A0A925Z307-F1
#
_entry.id   AF-A0A925Z307-F1
#
_cell.length_a   1.000
_cell.length_b   1.000
_cell.length_c   1.000
_cell.angle_alpha   90.00
_cell.angle_beta   90.00
_cell.angle_gamma   90.00
#
_symmetry.space_group_name_H-M   'P 1'
#
loop_
_entity.id
_entity.type
_entity.pdbx_description
1 polymer ?
#
loop_
_entity_poly.entity_id
_entity_poly.type
_entity_poly.pdbx_seq_one_letter_code
_entity_poly.pdbx_strand_id
1 'polypeptide(L)'
;MAYDQTRLSETASSVRSLAMKEEDDAVDQMRANYADYAKLRDLAERHLNSGEFNTAAVYVEAAARIASSRHCGMFSSRRLERVLLEIARRTQDLSGEPSREPRTSVVRVLHVCTTTHAVGGMTRMLCRWISRDAGRQHSIALIKNAQPAHTLNQVLRDRGGTLHCVGTSPGGPVEWARRLRRISLDYDVVILHVSSEESVPTIAFAEPRNRPPTLLVNHGDHLFWLGVETSDLVVSSRRSADRIVCDRRGVDPERSAILPILIDAPVRKNSREEAKNLLGIDPETVLICSVARAVKYTNVGGVTFADAHVSVLKSHPNATLLVAGAGERADWQPAVEQTNGRILTLPEMDDPSVVFEAADIYTDSYPFVSITSALEGGSYGVPVVSRFPHSKDADIMSVDMPGLTGCMVTVASDDEYTSTLSTLIANRERRVKLGEQTRFEVVRHHVEPSWREALETIYNKALAVEKLNPSLPTNAHTDERISHNEGDIMLTQIFNRPLSISEAVKSYMRMMPARKRLETWLLVLKTGGFSSRKEAAMRLLPEWTVNFAKIVFRR
;
A
#
# COMPACT_ATOMS: atom_id res chain seq x y z
N MET A 1 -46.86 -10.74 26.30
CA MET A 1 -45.41 -10.79 26.01
C MET A 1 -45.09 -12.02 25.15
N ALA A 2 -45.49 -12.04 23.88
CA ALA A 2 -45.14 -13.11 22.94
C ALA A 2 -45.02 -12.63 21.48
N TYR A 3 -44.99 -11.31 21.25
CA TYR A 3 -45.07 -10.71 19.91
C TYR A 3 -43.75 -10.13 19.39
N ASP A 4 -42.63 -10.33 20.10
CA ASP A 4 -41.36 -9.67 19.80
C ASP A 4 -40.18 -10.63 19.52
N GLN A 5 -40.31 -11.92 19.85
CA GLN A 5 -39.25 -12.90 19.58
C GLN A 5 -39.25 -13.40 18.13
N THR A 6 -40.42 -13.51 17.49
CA THR A 6 -40.54 -14.02 16.11
C THR A 6 -39.96 -13.02 15.09
N ARG A 7 -40.21 -11.71 15.28
CA ARG A 7 -39.69 -10.64 14.42
C ARG A 7 -38.18 -10.48 14.51
N LEU A 8 -37.61 -10.57 15.71
CA LEU A 8 -36.15 -10.59 15.90
C LEU A 8 -35.52 -11.83 15.25
N SER A 9 -36.18 -12.99 15.31
CA SER A 9 -35.68 -14.22 14.67
C SER A 9 -35.73 -14.20 13.14
N GLU A 10 -36.79 -13.63 12.55
CA GLU A 10 -36.93 -13.43 11.10
C GLU A 10 -35.93 -12.40 10.57
N THR A 11 -35.68 -11.33 11.33
CA THR A 11 -34.71 -10.28 10.97
C THR A 11 -33.27 -10.82 11.04
N ALA A 12 -32.94 -11.58 12.09
CA ALA A 12 -31.64 -12.25 12.20
C ALA A 12 -31.43 -13.32 11.12
N SER A 13 -32.47 -14.06 10.75
CA SER A 13 -32.43 -15.01 9.63
C SER A 13 -32.24 -14.32 8.28
N SER A 14 -32.91 -13.18 8.07
CA SER A 14 -32.78 -12.38 6.85
C SER A 14 -31.39 -11.76 6.72
N VAL A 15 -30.84 -11.18 7.80
CA VAL A 15 -29.49 -10.60 7.83
C VAL A 15 -28.44 -11.70 7.57
N ARG A 16 -28.59 -12.87 8.19
CA ARG A 16 -27.69 -14.01 7.95
C ARG A 16 -27.76 -14.52 6.50
N SER A 17 -28.95 -14.55 5.90
CA SER A 17 -29.11 -14.95 4.50
C SER A 17 -28.50 -13.95 3.50
N LEU A 18 -28.54 -12.66 3.81
CA LEU A 18 -27.91 -11.60 3.02
C LEU A 18 -26.39 -11.68 3.11
N ALA A 19 -25.85 -11.84 4.32
CA ALA A 19 -24.40 -11.99 4.54
C ALA A 19 -23.84 -13.22 3.81
N MET A 20 -24.53 -14.37 3.88
CA MET A 20 -24.13 -15.58 3.14
C MET A 20 -24.13 -15.36 1.62
N LYS A 21 -25.13 -14.64 1.10
CA LYS A 21 -25.20 -14.31 -0.33
C LYS A 21 -24.06 -13.38 -0.76
N GLU A 22 -23.74 -12.38 0.06
CA GLU A 22 -22.61 -11.46 -0.20
C GLU A 22 -21.25 -12.17 -0.17
N GLU A 23 -21.09 -13.19 0.69
CA GLU A 23 -19.91 -14.06 0.70
C GLU A 23 -19.82 -14.91 -0.57
N ASP A 24 -20.90 -15.59 -0.97
CA ASP A 24 -20.94 -16.41 -2.19
C ASP A 24 -20.65 -15.57 -3.44
N ASP A 25 -21.26 -14.38 -3.55
CA ASP A 25 -21.04 -13.44 -4.65
C ASP A 25 -19.58 -12.98 -4.71
N ALA A 26 -18.94 -12.73 -3.56
CA ALA A 26 -17.53 -12.36 -3.50
C ALA A 26 -16.60 -13.52 -3.95
N VAL A 27 -16.90 -14.76 -3.54
CA VAL A 27 -16.13 -15.94 -3.96
C VAL A 27 -16.21 -16.15 -5.47
N ASP A 28 -17.41 -16.04 -6.06
CA ASP A 28 -17.59 -16.15 -7.51
C ASP A 28 -16.88 -15.02 -8.26
N GLN A 29 -16.90 -13.80 -7.71
CA GLN A 29 -16.14 -12.69 -8.26
C GLN A 29 -14.62 -12.96 -8.25
N MET A 30 -14.07 -13.53 -7.16
CA MET A 30 -12.65 -13.91 -7.12
C MET A 30 -12.29 -14.98 -8.14
N ARG A 31 -13.16 -15.98 -8.37
CA ARG A 31 -12.96 -16.99 -9.41
C ARG A 31 -12.92 -16.36 -10.80
N ALA A 32 -13.82 -15.42 -11.08
CA ALA A 32 -13.82 -14.66 -12.33
C ALA A 32 -12.55 -13.80 -12.48
N ASN A 33 -12.12 -13.13 -11.41
CA ASN A 33 -10.87 -12.36 -11.39
C ASN A 33 -9.66 -13.25 -11.70
N TYR A 34 -9.59 -14.43 -11.07
CA TYR A 34 -8.54 -15.40 -11.33
C TYR A 34 -8.55 -15.89 -12.78
N ALA A 35 -9.71 -16.13 -13.37
CA ALA A 35 -9.80 -16.55 -14.77
C ALA A 35 -9.24 -15.49 -15.73
N ASP A 36 -9.49 -14.20 -15.48
CA ASP A 36 -8.94 -13.10 -16.28
C ASP A 36 -7.42 -12.94 -16.08
N TYR A 37 -6.97 -13.06 -14.84
CA TYR A 37 -5.55 -13.14 -14.50
C TYR A 37 -4.85 -14.29 -15.25
N ALA A 38 -5.43 -15.50 -15.23
CA ALA A 38 -4.86 -16.69 -15.84
C ALA A 38 -4.73 -16.55 -17.36
N LYS A 39 -5.70 -15.93 -18.04
CA LYS A 39 -5.59 -15.62 -19.48
C LYS A 39 -4.37 -14.76 -19.80
N LEU A 40 -4.08 -13.74 -18.98
CA LEU A 40 -2.94 -12.85 -19.15
C LEU A 40 -1.61 -13.55 -18.82
N ARG A 41 -1.59 -14.38 -17.77
CA ARG A 41 -0.44 -15.24 -17.44
C ARG A 41 -0.10 -16.17 -18.62
N ASP A 42 -1.09 -16.85 -19.18
CA ASP A 42 -0.87 -17.77 -20.31
C ASP A 42 -0.38 -17.03 -21.57
N LEU A 43 -0.81 -15.78 -21.78
CA LEU A 43 -0.25 -14.91 -22.82
C LEU A 43 1.23 -14.59 -22.54
N ALA A 44 1.59 -14.26 -21.31
CA ALA A 44 2.97 -14.01 -20.92
C ALA A 44 3.88 -15.22 -21.21
N GLU A 45 3.43 -16.43 -20.85
CA GLU A 45 4.14 -17.69 -21.13
C GLU A 45 4.30 -17.95 -22.64
N ARG A 46 3.25 -17.73 -23.44
CA ARG A 46 3.33 -17.86 -24.90
C ARG A 46 4.35 -16.90 -25.52
N HIS A 47 4.36 -15.65 -25.08
CA HIS A 47 5.32 -14.64 -25.56
C HIS A 47 6.75 -14.96 -25.13
N LEU A 48 6.95 -15.49 -23.92
CA LEU A 48 8.24 -15.98 -23.46
C LEU A 48 8.78 -17.09 -24.36
N ASN A 49 7.94 -18.09 -24.65
CA ASN A 49 8.31 -19.22 -25.50
C ASN A 49 8.63 -18.81 -26.94
N SER A 50 8.04 -17.70 -27.40
CA SER A 50 8.29 -17.12 -28.72
C SER A 50 9.51 -16.19 -28.77
N GLY A 51 10.23 -16.00 -27.66
CA GLY A 51 11.38 -15.07 -27.56
C GLY A 51 11.01 -13.59 -27.50
N GLU A 52 9.73 -13.27 -27.29
CA GLU A 52 9.21 -11.89 -27.29
C GLU A 52 9.24 -11.30 -25.87
N PHE A 53 10.44 -11.19 -25.29
CA PHE A 53 10.64 -10.96 -23.86
C PHE A 53 10.00 -9.67 -23.30
N ASN A 54 10.15 -8.53 -23.98
CA ASN A 54 9.51 -7.28 -23.55
C ASN A 54 7.97 -7.38 -23.57
N THR A 55 7.41 -8.12 -24.54
CA THR A 55 5.97 -8.38 -24.61
C THR A 55 5.51 -9.31 -23.51
N ALA A 56 6.28 -10.36 -23.21
CA ALA A 56 6.02 -11.28 -22.11
C ALA A 56 5.99 -10.53 -20.77
N ALA A 57 6.99 -9.69 -20.49
CA ALA A 57 7.02 -8.83 -19.30
C ALA A 57 5.79 -7.94 -19.21
N VAL A 58 5.36 -7.31 -20.31
CA VAL A 58 4.13 -6.49 -20.32
C VAL A 58 2.87 -7.29 -19.96
N TYR A 59 2.75 -8.54 -20.42
CA TYR A 59 1.63 -9.40 -20.02
C TYR A 59 1.72 -9.86 -18.56
N VAL A 60 2.94 -10.04 -18.02
CA VAL A 60 3.13 -10.24 -16.58
C VAL A 60 2.62 -9.03 -15.79
N GLU A 61 2.99 -7.81 -16.18
CA GLU A 61 2.52 -6.60 -15.50
C GLU A 61 1.00 -6.45 -15.61
N ALA A 62 0.41 -6.75 -16.77
CA ALA A 62 -1.04 -6.72 -16.94
C ALA A 62 -1.74 -7.75 -16.04
N ALA A 63 -1.22 -8.98 -15.93
CA ALA A 63 -1.76 -10.01 -15.05
C ALA A 63 -1.67 -9.59 -13.58
N ALA A 64 -0.50 -9.14 -13.14
CA ALA A 64 -0.29 -8.64 -11.77
C ALA A 64 -1.16 -7.41 -11.48
N ARG A 65 -1.42 -6.57 -12.48
CA ARG A 65 -2.32 -5.42 -12.35
C ARG A 65 -3.77 -5.84 -12.16
N ILE A 66 -4.24 -6.89 -12.84
CA ILE A 66 -5.56 -7.49 -12.58
C ILE A 66 -5.60 -7.99 -11.13
N ALA A 67 -4.66 -8.85 -10.72
CA ALA A 67 -4.67 -9.46 -9.39
C ALA A 67 -4.54 -8.45 -8.23
N SER A 68 -3.83 -7.33 -8.45
CA SER A 68 -3.72 -6.26 -7.45
C SER A 68 -4.90 -5.29 -7.45
N SER A 69 -5.61 -5.12 -8.57
CA SER A 69 -6.79 -4.25 -8.66
C SER A 69 -8.09 -4.98 -8.33
N ARG A 70 -8.08 -6.31 -8.44
CA ARG A 70 -9.20 -7.22 -8.26
C ARG A 70 -8.66 -8.47 -7.58
N HIS A 71 -8.95 -8.62 -6.30
CA HIS A 71 -8.37 -9.72 -5.53
C HIS A 71 -8.74 -11.07 -6.16
N CYS A 72 -7.72 -11.92 -6.33
CA CYS A 72 -7.86 -13.25 -6.94
C CYS A 72 -7.73 -14.38 -5.88
N GLY A 73 -7.84 -14.06 -4.59
CA GLY A 73 -7.59 -15.01 -3.49
C GLY A 73 -6.11 -15.37 -3.29
N MET A 74 -5.18 -14.58 -3.86
CA MET A 74 -3.73 -14.79 -3.78
C MET A 74 -2.95 -13.48 -3.68
N PHE A 75 -1.78 -13.54 -3.06
CA PHE A 75 -0.92 -12.38 -2.79
C PHE A 75 0.40 -12.37 -3.58
N SER A 76 0.71 -13.44 -4.31
CA SER A 76 1.86 -13.57 -5.20
C SER A 76 1.63 -14.70 -6.21
N SER A 77 2.47 -14.77 -7.24
CA SER A 77 2.47 -15.89 -8.20
C SER A 77 3.90 -16.26 -8.61
N ARG A 78 4.35 -17.43 -8.18
CA ARG A 78 5.62 -18.02 -8.63
C ARG A 78 5.61 -18.29 -10.14
N ARG A 79 4.44 -18.55 -10.72
CA ARG A 79 4.31 -18.85 -12.15
C ARG A 79 4.58 -17.62 -13.03
N LEU A 80 4.07 -16.44 -12.63
CA LEU A 80 4.46 -15.18 -13.26
C LEU A 80 5.93 -14.82 -13.01
N GLU A 81 6.42 -15.01 -11.79
CA GLU A 81 7.82 -14.67 -11.49
C GLU A 81 8.79 -15.55 -12.31
N ARG A 82 8.50 -16.83 -12.54
CA ARG A 82 9.28 -17.68 -13.44
C ARG A 82 9.39 -17.14 -14.85
N VAL A 83 8.34 -16.49 -15.37
CA VAL A 83 8.42 -15.83 -16.68
C VAL A 83 9.51 -14.75 -16.65
N LEU A 84 9.56 -13.95 -15.58
CA LEU A 84 10.53 -12.87 -15.42
C LEU A 84 11.96 -13.39 -15.17
N LEU A 85 12.11 -14.45 -14.36
CA LEU A 85 13.38 -15.12 -14.12
C LEU A 85 13.94 -15.72 -15.42
N GLU A 86 13.09 -16.37 -16.23
CA GLU A 86 13.51 -16.94 -17.50
C GLU A 86 13.86 -15.87 -18.54
N ILE A 87 13.14 -14.74 -18.54
CA ILE A 87 13.54 -13.55 -19.32
C ILE A 87 14.95 -13.14 -18.90
N ALA A 88 15.22 -12.98 -17.61
CA ALA A 88 16.54 -12.58 -17.14
C ALA A 88 17.62 -13.58 -17.57
N ARG A 89 17.40 -14.88 -17.37
CA ARG A 89 18.33 -15.95 -17.75
C ARG A 89 18.67 -15.94 -19.24
N ARG A 90 17.72 -15.60 -20.12
CA ARG A 90 17.90 -15.56 -21.58
C ARG A 90 18.44 -14.23 -22.10
N THR A 91 18.43 -13.17 -21.30
CA THR A 91 18.69 -11.81 -21.80
C THR A 91 19.81 -11.08 -21.07
N GLN A 92 20.14 -11.47 -19.84
CA GLN A 92 21.30 -10.91 -19.14
C GLN A 92 22.58 -11.53 -19.67
N ASP A 93 23.46 -10.68 -20.18
CA ASP A 93 24.82 -11.07 -20.53
C ASP A 93 25.74 -10.61 -19.40
N LEU A 94 26.35 -11.58 -18.72
CA LEU A 94 27.27 -11.36 -17.61
C LEU A 94 28.73 -11.52 -18.07
N SER A 95 28.96 -11.76 -19.36
CA SER A 95 30.31 -11.88 -19.90
C SER A 95 31.03 -10.53 -19.71
N GLY A 96 32.13 -10.58 -18.99
CA GLY A 96 32.92 -9.40 -18.64
C GLY A 96 32.54 -8.68 -17.33
N GLU A 97 31.54 -9.13 -16.55
CA GLU A 97 31.35 -8.60 -15.19
C GLU A 97 32.48 -9.11 -14.26
N PRO A 98 33.38 -8.24 -13.74
CA PRO A 98 34.42 -8.68 -12.81
C PRO A 98 33.78 -9.15 -11.50
N SER A 99 34.45 -10.08 -10.82
CA SER A 99 34.06 -10.43 -9.44
C SER A 99 34.15 -9.18 -8.57
N ARG A 100 33.16 -8.96 -7.69
CA ARG A 100 33.19 -7.90 -6.69
C ARG A 100 33.29 -8.51 -5.30
N GLU A 101 34.04 -7.84 -4.43
CA GLU A 101 34.11 -8.21 -3.02
C GLU A 101 32.71 -8.18 -2.37
N PRO A 102 32.45 -9.08 -1.40
CA PRO A 102 31.25 -9.00 -0.58
C PRO A 102 31.15 -7.64 0.12
N ARG A 103 29.94 -7.15 0.23
CA ARG A 103 29.66 -5.89 0.95
C ARG A 103 29.61 -6.20 2.44
N THR A 104 30.35 -5.43 3.23
CA THR A 104 30.48 -5.62 4.68
C THR A 104 29.85 -4.48 5.49
N SER A 105 29.50 -3.37 4.84
CA SER A 105 28.81 -2.24 5.44
C SER A 105 27.87 -1.59 4.43
N VAL A 106 26.86 -0.86 4.93
CA VAL A 106 25.92 -0.09 4.10
C VAL A 106 26.28 1.39 4.18
N VAL A 107 26.87 1.94 3.11
CA VAL A 107 27.21 3.37 2.99
C VAL A 107 26.37 4.02 1.89
N ARG A 108 26.12 3.31 0.80
CA ARG A 108 25.37 3.77 -0.38
C ARG A 108 24.10 2.94 -0.56
N VAL A 109 22.96 3.63 -0.53
CA VAL A 109 21.62 3.03 -0.61
C VAL A 109 20.95 3.44 -1.93
N LEU A 110 20.51 2.46 -2.73
CA LEU A 110 19.70 2.72 -3.92
C LEU A 110 18.22 2.43 -3.65
N HIS A 111 17.40 3.47 -3.66
CA HIS A 111 15.94 3.35 -3.65
C HIS A 111 15.42 3.20 -5.08
N VAL A 112 14.73 2.11 -5.39
CA VAL A 112 14.11 1.89 -6.70
C VAL A 112 12.62 2.16 -6.60
N CYS A 113 12.10 3.06 -7.43
CA CYS A 113 10.67 3.40 -7.45
C CYS A 113 10.09 3.25 -8.86
N THR A 114 8.87 2.73 -8.97
CA THR A 114 8.15 2.72 -10.25
C THR A 114 7.80 4.14 -10.69
N THR A 115 7.10 4.85 -9.81
CA THR A 115 6.69 6.26 -9.93
C THR A 115 6.77 6.92 -8.56
N THR A 116 6.70 8.24 -8.53
CA THR A 116 6.51 9.01 -7.28
C THR A 116 5.45 10.08 -7.53
N HIS A 117 4.71 10.44 -6.50
CA HIS A 117 3.56 11.34 -6.57
C HIS A 117 3.78 12.54 -5.64
N ALA A 118 3.19 13.68 -5.97
CA ALA A 118 3.31 14.89 -5.13
C ALA A 118 2.76 14.66 -3.72
N VAL A 119 1.62 13.96 -3.63
CA VAL A 119 0.95 13.59 -2.39
C VAL A 119 0.86 12.06 -2.31
N GLY A 120 1.22 11.50 -1.16
CA GLY A 120 1.11 10.06 -0.90
C GLY A 120 2.06 9.53 0.18
N GLY A 121 1.65 8.44 0.83
CA GLY A 121 2.41 7.83 1.93
C GLY A 121 3.82 7.35 1.54
N MET A 122 3.99 6.77 0.34
CA MET A 122 5.28 6.26 -0.12
C MET A 122 6.31 7.38 -0.35
N THR A 123 5.95 8.47 -1.01
CA THR A 123 6.87 9.61 -1.23
C THR A 123 7.23 10.27 0.10
N ARG A 124 6.28 10.40 1.03
CA ARG A 124 6.55 10.91 2.38
C ARG A 124 7.49 9.99 3.17
N MET A 125 7.29 8.68 3.09
CA MET A 125 8.18 7.68 3.70
C MET A 125 9.61 7.78 3.14
N LEU A 126 9.77 7.89 1.81
CA LEU A 126 11.08 8.07 1.17
C LEU A 126 11.78 9.35 1.62
N CYS A 127 11.06 10.49 1.63
CA CYS A 127 11.61 11.75 2.12
C CYS A 127 12.09 11.61 3.57
N ARG A 128 11.25 11.06 4.47
CA ARG A 128 11.63 10.86 5.87
C ARG A 128 12.83 9.92 6.01
N TRP A 129 12.86 8.80 5.30
CA TRP A 129 13.97 7.84 5.34
C TRP A 129 15.29 8.50 4.95
N ILE A 130 15.35 9.14 3.77
CA ILE A 130 16.56 9.81 3.26
C ILE A 130 16.96 10.97 4.17
N SER A 131 15.99 11.72 4.70
CA SER A 131 16.27 12.82 5.62
C SER A 131 16.81 12.36 6.96
N ARG A 132 16.33 11.25 7.52
CA ARG A 132 16.74 10.76 8.86
C ARG A 132 17.98 9.87 8.81
N ASP A 133 18.18 9.08 7.76
CA ASP A 133 19.38 8.25 7.55
C ASP A 133 20.57 9.07 6.99
N ALA A 134 20.84 10.22 7.61
CA ALA A 134 21.81 11.20 7.11
C ALA A 134 23.27 10.73 7.15
N GLY A 135 23.57 9.58 7.76
CA GLY A 135 24.91 8.99 7.78
C GLY A 135 25.26 8.24 6.49
N ARG A 136 24.31 8.07 5.56
CA ARG A 136 24.47 7.32 4.32
C ARG A 136 24.18 8.18 3.09
N GLN A 137 24.72 7.74 1.96
CA GLN A 137 24.42 8.34 0.67
C GLN A 137 23.24 7.61 0.02
N HIS A 138 22.13 8.33 -0.17
CA HIS A 138 20.93 7.78 -0.81
C HIS A 138 20.84 8.24 -2.27
N SER A 139 20.52 7.31 -3.16
CA SER A 139 20.20 7.59 -4.56
C SER A 139 18.86 6.97 -4.93
N ILE A 140 18.25 7.47 -6.00
CA ILE A 140 16.95 6.98 -6.49
C ILE A 140 17.08 6.50 -7.92
N ALA A 141 16.56 5.32 -8.24
CA ALA A 141 16.29 4.87 -9.60
C ALA A 141 14.77 4.91 -9.88
N LEU A 142 14.35 5.75 -10.82
CA LEU A 142 12.96 5.83 -11.29
C LEU A 142 12.77 5.00 -12.56
N ILE A 143 11.82 4.06 -12.53
CA ILE A 143 11.57 3.16 -13.66
C ILE A 143 10.69 3.84 -14.70
N LYS A 144 9.43 4.16 -14.39
CA LYS A 144 8.42 4.58 -15.39
C LYS A 144 8.21 6.09 -15.46
N ASN A 145 8.59 6.85 -14.43
CA ASN A 145 8.52 8.32 -14.44
C ASN A 145 9.88 8.95 -14.77
N ALA A 146 9.82 10.03 -15.55
CA ALA A 146 11.01 10.79 -15.92
C ALA A 146 11.48 11.79 -14.84
N GLN A 147 10.63 12.10 -13.87
CA GLN A 147 10.89 13.07 -12.81
C GLN A 147 10.29 12.59 -11.48
N PRO A 148 11.00 12.73 -10.35
CA PRO A 148 10.45 12.50 -9.03
C PRO A 148 9.49 13.64 -8.63
N ALA A 149 8.70 13.41 -7.59
CA ALA A 149 8.01 14.47 -6.86
C ALA A 149 8.99 15.57 -6.43
N HIS A 150 8.55 16.83 -6.47
CA HIS A 150 9.44 17.98 -6.22
C HIS A 150 10.13 17.90 -4.84
N THR A 151 9.36 17.57 -3.80
CA THR A 151 9.84 17.42 -2.42
C THR A 151 10.92 16.34 -2.31
N LEU A 152 10.72 15.19 -2.94
CA LEU A 152 11.70 14.11 -2.96
C LEU A 152 12.97 14.49 -3.71
N ASN A 153 12.83 15.21 -4.84
CA ASN A 153 13.97 15.73 -5.59
C ASN A 153 14.80 16.71 -4.77
N GLN A 154 14.14 17.57 -4.00
CA GLN A 154 14.79 18.52 -3.10
C GLN A 154 15.56 17.79 -2.00
N VAL A 155 14.90 16.89 -1.27
CA VAL A 155 15.54 16.07 -0.22
C VAL A 155 16.75 15.31 -0.77
N LEU A 156 16.64 14.73 -1.97
CA LEU A 156 17.74 14.02 -2.59
C LEU A 156 18.94 14.93 -2.90
N ARG A 157 18.69 16.13 -3.44
CA ARG A 157 19.75 17.12 -3.72
C ARG A 157 20.41 17.62 -2.44
N ASP A 158 19.62 17.94 -1.43
CA ASP A 158 20.11 18.44 -0.13
C ASP A 158 21.00 17.41 0.58
N ARG A 159 20.81 16.11 0.27
CA ARG A 159 21.62 14.99 0.77
C ARG A 159 22.72 14.52 -0.18
N GLY A 160 22.98 15.22 -1.29
CA GLY A 160 24.03 14.85 -2.25
C GLY A 160 23.76 13.53 -2.97
N GLY A 161 22.49 13.13 -3.07
CA GLY A 161 22.04 11.92 -3.73
C GLY A 161 21.95 12.04 -5.25
N THR A 162 21.95 10.89 -5.93
CA THR A 162 21.85 10.85 -7.40
C THR A 162 20.48 10.33 -7.85
N LEU A 163 19.88 10.99 -8.84
CA LEU A 163 18.68 10.53 -9.51
C LEU A 163 19.03 9.82 -10.83
N HIS A 164 18.60 8.57 -10.95
CA HIS A 164 18.71 7.76 -12.17
C HIS A 164 17.35 7.57 -12.81
N CYS A 165 17.11 8.13 -14.00
CA CYS A 165 15.89 7.86 -14.76
C CYS A 165 16.14 6.67 -15.70
N VAL A 166 15.59 5.50 -15.36
CA VAL A 166 15.81 4.26 -16.10
C VAL A 166 14.97 4.23 -17.38
N GLY A 167 13.66 4.44 -17.26
CA GLY A 167 12.71 4.34 -18.38
C GLY A 167 12.66 5.55 -19.30
N THR A 168 13.67 6.42 -19.26
CA THR A 168 13.93 7.43 -20.31
C THR A 168 14.87 6.88 -21.39
N SER A 169 15.47 5.71 -21.15
CA SER A 169 16.36 5.05 -22.11
C SER A 169 15.56 4.27 -23.16
N PRO A 170 16.05 4.20 -24.42
CA PRO A 170 15.44 3.37 -25.45
C PRO A 170 15.28 1.92 -25.02
N GLY A 171 14.13 1.33 -25.37
CA GLY A 171 13.80 -0.08 -25.07
C GLY A 171 12.54 -0.23 -24.23
N GLY A 172 12.44 -1.38 -23.56
CA GLY A 172 11.37 -1.75 -22.65
C GLY A 172 11.91 -2.42 -21.37
N PRO A 173 11.08 -3.23 -20.69
CA PRO A 173 11.40 -3.81 -19.38
C PRO A 173 12.75 -4.54 -19.34
N VAL A 174 13.12 -5.26 -20.40
CA VAL A 174 14.40 -5.99 -20.47
C VAL A 174 15.60 -5.04 -20.50
N GLU A 175 15.58 -4.03 -21.36
CA GLU A 175 16.66 -3.04 -21.45
C GLU A 175 16.77 -2.21 -20.16
N TRP A 176 15.63 -1.86 -19.59
CA TRP A 176 15.55 -1.13 -18.33
C TRP A 176 16.07 -1.96 -17.16
N ALA A 177 15.78 -3.27 -17.12
CA ALA A 177 16.33 -4.18 -16.12
C ALA A 177 17.86 -4.28 -16.21
N ARG A 178 18.43 -4.41 -17.42
CA ARG A 178 19.90 -4.38 -17.60
C ARG A 178 20.51 -3.06 -17.14
N ARG A 179 19.83 -1.93 -17.36
CA ARG A 179 20.29 -0.63 -16.88
C ARG A 179 20.21 -0.54 -15.36
N LEU A 180 19.11 -0.96 -14.76
CA LEU A 180 18.92 -0.97 -13.31
C LEU A 180 19.97 -1.86 -12.62
N ARG A 181 20.23 -3.07 -13.15
CA ARG A 181 21.29 -3.96 -12.66
C ARG A 181 22.64 -3.23 -12.64
N ARG A 182 23.06 -2.63 -13.75
CA ARG A 182 24.34 -1.91 -13.84
C ARG A 182 24.44 -0.78 -12.80
N ILE A 183 23.38 0.02 -12.65
CA ILE A 183 23.34 1.09 -11.64
C ILE A 183 23.49 0.49 -10.23
N SER A 184 22.76 -0.59 -9.93
CA SER A 184 22.74 -1.20 -8.59
C SER A 184 24.10 -1.73 -8.12
N LEU A 185 24.99 -2.10 -9.04
CA LEU A 185 26.28 -2.67 -8.68
C LEU A 185 27.12 -1.68 -7.85
N ASP A 186 26.94 -0.38 -8.04
CA ASP A 186 27.67 0.68 -7.33
C ASP A 186 27.02 1.09 -6.00
N TYR A 187 26.10 0.27 -5.48
CA TYR A 187 25.46 0.48 -4.19
C TYR A 187 25.66 -0.72 -3.29
N ASP A 188 25.50 -0.50 -1.99
CA ASP A 188 25.72 -1.51 -0.96
C ASP A 188 24.41 -2.24 -0.61
N VAL A 189 23.27 -1.58 -0.83
CA VAL A 189 21.94 -2.18 -0.69
C VAL A 189 20.97 -1.56 -1.71
N VAL A 190 20.02 -2.35 -2.17
CA VAL A 190 18.90 -1.91 -3.00
C VAL A 190 17.61 -2.03 -2.20
N ILE A 191 16.79 -0.98 -2.21
CA ILE A 191 15.50 -0.96 -1.53
C ILE A 191 14.40 -0.68 -2.56
N LEU A 192 13.47 -1.61 -2.72
CA LEU A 192 12.38 -1.56 -3.68
C LEU A 192 11.14 -0.91 -3.06
N HIS A 193 10.76 0.24 -3.61
CA HIS A 193 9.53 1.00 -3.36
C HIS A 193 8.68 1.00 -4.64
N VAL A 194 8.42 -0.19 -5.17
CA VAL A 194 7.86 -0.39 -6.52
C VAL A 194 6.39 -0.77 -6.47
N SER A 195 5.63 -0.43 -7.52
CA SER A 195 4.23 -0.85 -7.62
C SER A 195 4.14 -2.37 -7.68
N SER A 196 3.02 -2.92 -7.21
CA SER A 196 2.71 -4.34 -7.19
C SER A 196 3.05 -5.12 -8.47
N GLU A 197 2.80 -4.51 -9.62
CA GLU A 197 2.96 -5.13 -10.93
C GLU A 197 4.33 -4.93 -11.58
N GLU A 198 5.28 -4.27 -10.91
CA GLU A 198 6.52 -3.83 -11.55
C GLU A 198 7.46 -5.01 -11.86
N SER A 199 7.68 -5.27 -13.15
CA SER A 199 8.48 -6.43 -13.59
C SER A 199 9.99 -6.16 -13.62
N VAL A 200 10.41 -4.90 -13.78
CA VAL A 200 11.82 -4.53 -14.05
C VAL A 200 12.79 -4.97 -12.94
N PRO A 201 12.52 -4.75 -11.63
CA PRO A 201 13.39 -5.21 -10.55
C PRO A 201 13.53 -6.73 -10.52
N THR A 202 12.44 -7.48 -10.69
CA THR A 202 12.49 -8.94 -10.72
C THR A 202 13.39 -9.44 -11.85
N ILE A 203 13.31 -8.83 -13.04
CA ILE A 203 14.23 -9.17 -14.14
C ILE A 203 15.67 -8.74 -13.78
N ALA A 204 15.87 -7.53 -13.26
CA ALA A 204 17.21 -6.96 -13.00
C ALA A 204 17.99 -7.77 -11.96
N PHE A 205 17.28 -8.25 -10.94
CA PHE A 205 17.83 -8.88 -9.75
C PHE A 205 17.68 -10.40 -9.73
N ALA A 206 17.21 -11.03 -10.81
CA ALA A 206 17.15 -12.49 -10.91
C ALA A 206 18.53 -13.17 -10.82
N GLU A 207 19.59 -12.49 -11.28
CA GLU A 207 20.95 -13.02 -11.25
C GLU A 207 21.68 -12.61 -9.96
N PRO A 208 22.06 -13.56 -9.09
CA PRO A 208 22.72 -13.26 -7.81
C PRO A 208 24.16 -12.76 -7.92
N ARG A 209 24.89 -13.06 -9.01
CA ARG A 209 26.30 -12.67 -9.17
C ARG A 209 26.47 -11.16 -8.96
N ASN A 210 27.40 -10.78 -8.07
CA ASN A 210 27.75 -9.39 -7.71
C ASN A 210 26.60 -8.50 -7.17
N ARG A 211 25.37 -9.00 -7.15
CA ARG A 211 24.15 -8.25 -6.81
C ARG A 211 24.20 -7.77 -5.36
N PRO A 212 23.90 -6.49 -5.06
CA PRO A 212 23.69 -6.05 -3.69
C PRO A 212 22.48 -6.76 -3.05
N PRO A 213 22.43 -6.91 -1.72
CA PRO A 213 21.20 -7.31 -1.04
C PRO A 213 20.02 -6.45 -1.49
N THR A 214 18.92 -7.10 -1.85
CA THR A 214 17.72 -6.46 -2.38
C THR A 214 16.56 -6.60 -1.39
N LEU A 215 16.09 -5.47 -0.87
CA LEU A 215 15.03 -5.37 0.13
C LEU A 215 13.74 -4.90 -0.54
N LEU A 216 12.62 -5.59 -0.35
CA LEU A 216 11.31 -5.11 -0.80
C LEU A 216 10.54 -4.51 0.35
N VAL A 217 10.14 -3.24 0.24
CA VAL A 217 9.28 -2.59 1.23
C VAL A 217 7.83 -2.94 0.92
N ASN A 218 7.23 -3.75 1.79
CA ASN A 218 5.88 -4.31 1.64
C ASN A 218 4.79 -3.28 2.00
N HIS A 219 4.77 -2.16 1.26
CA HIS A 219 3.82 -1.05 1.47
C HIS A 219 2.43 -1.30 0.88
N GLY A 220 2.32 -2.26 -0.05
CA GLY A 220 1.06 -2.81 -0.58
C GLY A 220 0.76 -4.17 0.04
N ASP A 221 0.86 -4.28 1.36
CA ASP A 221 0.77 -5.53 2.13
C ASP A 221 -0.49 -6.36 1.90
N HIS A 222 -1.62 -5.69 1.68
CA HIS A 222 -2.94 -6.23 1.37
C HIS A 222 -3.15 -6.52 -0.13
N LEU A 223 -2.17 -6.25 -1.00
CA LEU A 223 -2.28 -6.45 -2.44
C LEU A 223 -1.41 -7.62 -2.91
N PHE A 224 -1.78 -8.17 -4.06
CA PHE A 224 -0.88 -8.96 -4.88
C PHE A 224 0.34 -8.12 -5.27
N TRP A 225 1.55 -8.69 -5.24
CA TRP A 225 2.74 -8.08 -5.83
C TRP A 225 3.77 -9.10 -6.31
N LEU A 226 4.67 -8.65 -7.20
CA LEU A 226 5.81 -9.42 -7.74
C LEU A 226 7.11 -9.14 -6.97
N GLY A 227 8.02 -10.11 -6.96
CA GLY A 227 9.38 -9.97 -6.44
C GLY A 227 9.74 -10.88 -5.27
N VAL A 228 8.90 -11.88 -4.96
CA VAL A 228 9.12 -12.86 -3.89
C VAL A 228 10.42 -13.64 -4.12
N GLU A 229 10.68 -14.03 -5.36
CA GLU A 229 11.81 -14.88 -5.72
C GLU A 229 13.14 -14.09 -5.81
N THR A 230 13.07 -12.75 -5.87
CA THR A 230 14.25 -11.91 -6.07
C THR A 230 14.60 -10.98 -4.92
N SER A 231 13.72 -10.85 -3.92
CA SER A 231 13.96 -10.00 -2.74
C SER A 231 14.61 -10.82 -1.62
N ASP A 232 15.86 -10.52 -1.32
CA ASP A 232 16.63 -11.20 -0.25
C ASP A 232 15.94 -11.00 1.11
N LEU A 233 15.36 -9.82 1.34
CA LEU A 233 14.58 -9.51 2.53
C LEU A 233 13.27 -8.79 2.15
N VAL A 234 12.17 -9.17 2.75
CA VAL A 234 10.89 -8.46 2.66
C VAL A 234 10.66 -7.71 3.96
N VAL A 235 10.47 -6.40 3.86
CA VAL A 235 10.34 -5.49 5.01
C VAL A 235 8.90 -5.01 5.12
N SER A 236 8.18 -5.54 6.11
CA SER A 236 6.81 -5.17 6.46
C SER A 236 6.78 -4.07 7.52
N SER A 237 5.68 -3.33 7.61
CA SER A 237 5.50 -2.28 8.63
C SER A 237 4.78 -2.76 9.89
N ARG A 238 4.17 -3.95 9.84
CA ARG A 238 3.28 -4.51 10.88
C ARG A 238 3.22 -6.03 10.82
N ARG A 239 2.65 -6.64 11.86
CA ARG A 239 2.69 -8.10 12.06
C ARG A 239 1.79 -8.88 11.11
N SER A 240 0.59 -8.38 10.84
CA SER A 240 -0.37 -8.98 9.91
C SER A 240 0.19 -9.03 8.47
N ALA A 241 0.87 -7.96 8.06
CA ALA A 241 1.60 -7.90 6.79
C ALA A 241 2.74 -8.94 6.73
N ASP A 242 3.51 -9.07 7.80
CA ASP A 242 4.58 -10.06 7.96
C ASP A 242 4.05 -11.51 7.90
N ARG A 243 2.90 -11.78 8.54
CA ARG A 243 2.21 -13.08 8.43
C ARG A 243 1.80 -13.39 6.99
N ILE A 244 1.21 -12.45 6.24
CA ILE A 244 0.88 -12.69 4.83
C ILE A 244 2.15 -12.97 4.01
N VAL A 245 3.26 -12.27 4.29
CA VAL A 245 4.55 -12.53 3.63
C VAL A 245 5.00 -13.98 3.83
N CYS A 246 4.97 -14.48 5.06
CA CYS A 246 5.38 -15.86 5.36
C CYS A 246 4.34 -16.88 4.88
N ASP A 247 3.10 -16.76 5.35
CA ASP A 247 2.06 -17.80 5.25
C ASP A 247 1.43 -17.86 3.85
N ARG A 248 1.26 -16.69 3.19
CA ARG A 248 0.50 -16.58 1.94
C ARG A 248 1.39 -16.33 0.72
N ARG A 249 2.59 -15.75 0.90
CA ARG A 249 3.57 -15.58 -0.19
C ARG A 249 4.69 -16.62 -0.16
N GLY A 250 4.80 -17.41 0.91
CA GLY A 250 5.78 -18.48 1.05
C GLY A 250 7.22 -17.97 1.15
N VAL A 251 7.41 -16.79 1.76
CA VAL A 251 8.72 -16.24 2.09
C VAL A 251 9.22 -16.88 3.38
N ASP A 252 10.48 -17.30 3.41
CA ASP A 252 11.11 -17.82 4.63
C ASP A 252 11.05 -16.76 5.74
N PRO A 253 10.62 -17.10 6.98
CA PRO A 253 10.64 -16.17 8.11
C PRO A 253 12.00 -15.48 8.35
N GLU A 254 13.11 -16.15 8.05
CA GLU A 254 14.45 -15.53 8.12
C GLU A 254 14.64 -14.40 7.12
N ARG A 255 13.90 -14.43 6.00
CA ARG A 255 13.86 -13.40 4.96
C ARG A 255 12.74 -12.37 5.15
N SER A 256 12.04 -12.40 6.28
CA SER A 256 11.07 -11.37 6.63
C SER A 256 11.54 -10.52 7.80
N ALA A 257 11.19 -9.25 7.81
CA ALA A 257 11.48 -8.35 8.92
C ALA A 257 10.45 -7.22 9.03
N ILE A 258 10.35 -6.65 10.23
CA ILE A 258 9.47 -5.51 10.50
C ILE A 258 10.31 -4.24 10.70
N LEU A 259 10.03 -3.21 9.90
CA LEU A 259 10.52 -1.85 10.11
C LEU A 259 9.32 -0.95 10.40
N PRO A 260 9.18 -0.38 11.61
CA PRO A 260 8.10 0.54 11.93
C PRO A 260 8.04 1.73 10.94
N ILE A 261 6.84 2.24 10.67
CA ILE A 261 6.67 3.43 9.82
C ILE A 261 7.27 4.65 10.52
N LEU A 262 8.23 5.31 9.88
CA LEU A 262 8.77 6.57 10.42
C LEU A 262 7.71 7.68 10.39
N ILE A 263 7.40 8.23 11.55
CA ILE A 263 6.61 9.45 11.70
C ILE A 263 7.49 10.58 12.25
N ASP A 264 7.07 11.82 12.01
CA ASP A 264 7.74 12.95 12.64
C ASP A 264 7.39 12.98 14.13
N ALA A 265 8.34 13.43 14.95
CA ALA A 265 8.08 13.67 16.36
C ALA A 265 6.89 14.65 16.48
N PRO A 266 5.92 14.39 17.36
CA PRO A 266 4.77 15.26 17.53
C PRO A 266 5.26 16.63 18.02
N VAL A 267 5.00 17.68 17.23
CA VAL A 267 5.24 19.07 17.63
C VAL A 267 3.89 19.74 17.76
N ARG A 268 3.51 20.06 19.00
CA ARG A 268 2.28 20.80 19.29
C ARG A 268 2.54 22.29 19.09
N LYS A 269 1.90 22.87 18.08
CA LYS A 269 1.92 24.30 17.75
C LYS A 269 0.84 25.08 18.50
N ASN A 270 -0.28 24.42 18.78
CA ASN A 270 -1.44 25.01 19.46
C ASN A 270 -1.85 24.17 20.67
N SER A 271 -2.36 24.82 21.73
CA SER A 271 -3.13 24.10 22.76
C SER A 271 -4.35 23.40 22.14
N ARG A 272 -4.93 22.42 22.84
CA ARG A 272 -6.13 21.73 22.32
C ARG A 272 -7.28 22.72 22.09
N GLU A 273 -7.44 23.67 22.99
CA GLU A 273 -8.49 24.70 22.93
C GLU A 273 -8.27 25.65 21.75
N GLU A 274 -7.02 26.10 21.53
CA GLU A 274 -6.65 26.92 20.37
C GLU A 274 -6.89 26.17 19.05
N ALA A 275 -6.50 24.90 18.98
CA ALA A 275 -6.72 24.07 17.79
C ALA A 275 -8.22 23.85 17.50
N LYS A 276 -9.05 23.66 18.54
CA LYS A 276 -10.51 23.60 18.39
C LYS A 276 -11.07 24.93 17.87
N ASN A 277 -10.65 26.06 18.42
CA ASN A 277 -11.05 27.39 17.95
C ASN A 277 -10.68 27.62 16.48
N LEU A 278 -9.49 27.21 16.05
CA LEU A 278 -9.06 27.29 14.64
C LEU A 278 -9.95 26.47 13.70
N LEU A 279 -10.54 25.39 14.21
CA LEU A 279 -11.48 24.52 13.49
C LEU A 279 -12.94 24.97 13.64
N GLY A 280 -13.21 26.06 14.36
CA GLY A 280 -14.57 26.54 14.64
C GLY A 280 -15.34 25.65 15.62
N ILE A 281 -14.64 24.90 16.48
CA ILE A 281 -15.20 23.98 17.47
C ILE A 281 -15.08 24.62 18.85
N ASP A 282 -16.15 24.56 19.64
CA ASP A 282 -16.14 25.02 21.03
C ASP A 282 -15.09 24.24 21.86
N PRO A 283 -14.18 24.92 22.58
CA PRO A 283 -13.17 24.29 23.43
C PRO A 283 -13.69 23.21 24.39
N GLU A 284 -14.91 23.37 24.91
CA GLU A 284 -15.55 22.46 25.85
C GLU A 284 -16.15 21.21 25.18
N THR A 285 -16.30 21.21 23.86
CA THR A 285 -16.79 20.06 23.09
C THR A 285 -15.78 18.93 23.13
N VAL A 286 -16.21 17.70 23.42
CA VAL A 286 -15.36 16.52 23.25
C VAL A 286 -15.27 16.19 21.76
N LEU A 287 -14.07 16.39 21.18
CA LEU A 287 -13.85 16.18 19.76
C LEU A 287 -13.40 14.75 19.46
N ILE A 288 -14.25 13.99 18.78
CA ILE A 288 -13.89 12.73 18.14
C ILE A 288 -13.40 13.06 16.74
N CYS A 289 -12.21 12.59 16.35
CA CYS A 289 -11.72 12.80 15.00
C CYS A 289 -11.41 11.51 14.26
N SER A 290 -11.45 11.58 12.94
CA SER A 290 -10.89 10.56 12.04
C SER A 290 -10.20 11.25 10.88
N VAL A 291 -9.06 10.71 10.43
CA VAL A 291 -8.24 11.30 9.37
C VAL A 291 -7.86 10.20 8.39
N ALA A 292 -8.34 10.32 7.15
CA ALA A 292 -8.05 9.37 6.07
C ALA A 292 -8.52 9.92 4.72
N ARG A 293 -8.00 9.34 3.63
CA ARG A 293 -8.51 9.61 2.27
C ARG A 293 -9.96 9.12 2.13
N ALA A 294 -10.75 9.80 1.31
CA ALA A 294 -12.17 9.50 1.10
C ALA A 294 -12.44 8.01 0.77
N VAL A 295 -11.57 7.39 -0.03
CA VAL A 295 -11.65 5.97 -0.42
C VAL A 295 -11.57 4.96 0.74
N LYS A 296 -11.19 5.40 1.95
CA LYS A 296 -11.15 4.54 3.15
C LYS A 296 -12.46 4.52 3.93
N TYR A 297 -13.38 5.43 3.62
CA TYR A 297 -14.70 5.53 4.22
C TYR A 297 -15.78 5.04 3.24
N THR A 298 -15.50 3.96 2.52
CA THR A 298 -16.49 3.29 1.67
C THR A 298 -17.55 2.62 2.54
N ASN A 299 -18.76 2.50 2.02
CA ASN A 299 -19.86 1.92 2.78
C ASN A 299 -19.79 0.38 2.68
N VAL A 300 -20.11 -0.30 3.78
CA VAL A 300 -20.15 -1.78 3.86
C VAL A 300 -21.44 -2.17 4.58
N GLY A 301 -22.14 -3.18 4.07
CA GLY A 301 -23.41 -3.63 4.64
C GLY A 301 -24.50 -2.55 4.69
N GLY A 302 -24.45 -1.56 3.80
CA GLY A 302 -25.39 -0.44 3.77
C GLY A 302 -25.22 0.59 4.89
N VAL A 303 -24.18 0.47 5.72
CA VAL A 303 -23.89 1.40 6.83
C VAL A 303 -22.75 2.31 6.45
N THR A 304 -22.93 3.62 6.63
CA THR A 304 -21.87 4.61 6.44
C THR A 304 -21.01 4.76 7.70
N PHE A 305 -19.80 5.32 7.55
CA PHE A 305 -18.97 5.68 8.70
C PHE A 305 -19.66 6.66 9.66
N ALA A 306 -20.47 7.59 9.12
CA ALA A 306 -21.21 8.56 9.91
C ALA A 306 -22.34 7.90 10.73
N ASP A 307 -23.06 6.93 10.15
CA ASP A 307 -24.15 6.21 10.83
C ASP A 307 -23.69 5.53 12.12
N ALA A 308 -22.47 4.97 12.10
CA ALA A 308 -21.85 4.31 13.24
C ALA A 308 -21.65 5.23 14.47
N HIS A 309 -21.75 6.55 14.30
CA HIS A 309 -21.56 7.53 15.37
C HIS A 309 -22.87 8.18 15.86
N VAL A 310 -24.00 7.95 15.18
CA VAL A 310 -25.26 8.64 15.48
C VAL A 310 -25.73 8.34 16.91
N SER A 311 -25.69 7.08 17.32
CA SER A 311 -26.14 6.66 18.66
C SER A 311 -25.34 7.31 19.79
N VAL A 312 -24.01 7.32 19.67
CA VAL A 312 -23.14 7.96 20.68
C VAL A 312 -23.32 9.47 20.70
N LEU A 313 -23.43 10.13 19.54
CA LEU A 313 -23.61 11.58 19.47
C LEU A 313 -24.98 12.02 20.00
N LYS A 314 -26.04 11.22 19.82
CA LYS A 314 -27.35 11.50 20.45
C LYS A 314 -27.28 11.41 21.98
N SER A 315 -26.48 10.48 22.50
CA SER A 315 -26.33 10.26 23.95
C SER A 315 -25.41 11.28 24.63
N HIS A 316 -24.50 11.91 23.87
CA HIS A 316 -23.54 12.89 24.37
C HIS A 316 -23.67 14.22 23.59
N PRO A 317 -24.52 15.16 24.03
CA PRO A 317 -24.78 16.41 23.32
C PRO A 317 -23.54 17.33 23.24
N ASN A 318 -22.56 17.15 24.14
CA ASN A 318 -21.29 17.87 24.17
C ASN A 318 -20.19 17.23 23.31
N ALA A 319 -20.51 16.25 22.46
CA ALA A 319 -19.56 15.61 21.56
C ALA A 319 -19.85 15.92 20.09
N THR A 320 -18.77 15.99 19.30
CA THR A 320 -18.78 16.23 17.85
C THR A 320 -17.81 15.26 17.16
N LEU A 321 -18.20 14.77 15.99
CA LEU A 321 -17.32 14.01 15.09
C LEU A 321 -16.77 14.93 13.99
N LEU A 322 -15.46 14.98 13.82
CA LEU A 322 -14.78 15.65 12.70
C LEU A 322 -14.00 14.64 11.86
N VAL A 323 -14.37 14.50 10.60
CA VAL A 323 -13.70 13.61 9.65
C VAL A 323 -12.92 14.41 8.62
N ALA A 324 -11.60 14.39 8.71
CA ALA A 324 -10.72 15.04 7.74
C ALA A 324 -10.33 14.08 6.60
N GLY A 325 -10.48 14.57 5.37
CA GLY A 325 -10.19 13.84 4.14
C GLY A 325 -11.35 13.07 3.52
N ALA A 326 -12.53 13.06 4.16
CA ALA A 326 -13.74 12.49 3.57
C ALA A 326 -14.31 13.38 2.44
N GLY A 327 -14.07 14.70 2.48
CA GLY A 327 -14.71 15.65 1.58
C GLY A 327 -16.23 15.73 1.80
N GLU A 328 -16.94 16.31 0.84
CA GLU A 328 -18.41 16.34 0.87
C GLU A 328 -18.99 14.92 0.69
N ARG A 329 -19.92 14.55 1.58
CA ARG A 329 -20.56 13.23 1.61
C ARG A 329 -22.07 13.35 1.67
N ALA A 330 -22.71 13.25 0.50
CA ALA A 330 -24.17 13.29 0.39
C ALA A 330 -24.83 12.10 1.11
N ASP A 331 -24.17 10.94 1.10
CA ASP A 331 -24.60 9.74 1.80
C ASP A 331 -24.58 9.87 3.32
N TRP A 332 -23.92 10.88 3.88
CA TRP A 332 -23.86 11.12 5.33
C TRP A 332 -24.90 12.12 5.82
N GLN A 333 -25.61 12.82 4.93
CA GLN A 333 -26.60 13.84 5.33
C GLN A 333 -27.67 13.35 6.31
N PRO A 334 -28.23 12.12 6.16
CA PRO A 334 -29.18 11.60 7.15
C PRO A 334 -28.58 11.50 8.57
N ALA A 335 -27.31 11.13 8.70
CA ALA A 335 -26.61 11.07 9.99
C ALA A 335 -26.31 12.48 10.55
N VAL A 336 -25.94 13.42 9.68
CA VAL A 336 -25.71 14.83 10.02
C VAL A 336 -26.99 15.46 10.58
N GLU A 337 -28.13 15.27 9.91
CA GLU A 337 -29.44 15.76 10.36
C GLU A 337 -29.83 15.18 11.71
N GLN A 338 -29.67 13.86 11.89
CA GLN A 338 -29.97 13.16 13.15
C GLN A 338 -29.11 13.60 14.34
N THR A 339 -28.00 14.27 14.08
CA THR A 339 -27.06 14.76 15.10
C THR A 339 -27.05 16.27 15.22
N ASN A 340 -27.99 16.97 14.55
CA ASN A 340 -28.08 18.43 14.50
C ASN A 340 -26.78 19.08 14.02
N GLY A 341 -26.15 18.52 12.98
CA GLY A 341 -24.95 19.09 12.37
C GLY A 341 -23.62 18.78 13.07
N ARG A 342 -23.61 17.91 14.10
CA ARG A 342 -22.40 17.56 14.87
C ARG A 342 -21.51 16.48 14.24
N ILE A 343 -21.78 16.13 12.99
CA ILE A 343 -20.88 15.35 12.13
C ILE A 343 -20.34 16.31 11.07
N LEU A 344 -19.05 16.62 11.16
CA LEU A 344 -18.35 17.58 10.32
C LEU A 344 -17.37 16.85 9.39
N THR A 345 -17.26 17.32 8.15
CA THR A 345 -16.33 16.78 7.16
C THR A 345 -15.40 17.86 6.64
N LEU A 346 -14.11 17.55 6.52
CA LEU A 346 -13.13 18.38 5.82
C LEU A 346 -12.62 17.65 4.56
N PRO A 347 -12.21 18.38 3.51
CA PRO A 347 -11.51 17.80 2.38
C PRO A 347 -10.15 17.21 2.80
N GLU A 348 -9.47 16.57 1.86
CA GLU A 348 -8.09 16.11 2.08
C GLU A 348 -7.17 17.30 2.37
N MET A 349 -6.29 17.14 3.37
CA MET A 349 -5.36 18.17 3.84
C MET A 349 -3.92 17.68 3.68
N ASP A 350 -3.02 18.57 3.27
CA ASP A 350 -1.59 18.26 3.19
C ASP A 350 -0.98 18.07 4.60
N ASP A 351 -1.42 18.87 5.58
CA ASP A 351 -1.01 18.81 6.98
C ASP A 351 -2.25 18.76 7.90
N PRO A 352 -2.64 17.56 8.39
CA PRO A 352 -3.76 17.40 9.31
C PRO A 352 -3.38 17.63 10.80
N SER A 353 -2.19 18.16 11.12
CA SER A 353 -1.72 18.30 12.52
C SER A 353 -2.70 19.04 13.43
N VAL A 354 -3.35 20.10 12.95
CA VAL A 354 -4.35 20.85 13.73
C VAL A 354 -5.53 19.98 14.18
N VAL A 355 -5.91 18.98 13.38
CA VAL A 355 -7.00 18.03 13.73
C VAL A 355 -6.56 17.12 14.87
N PHE A 356 -5.32 16.63 14.85
CA PHE A 356 -4.77 15.83 15.94
C PHE A 356 -4.55 16.67 17.21
N GLU A 357 -4.13 17.94 17.08
CA GLU A 357 -3.97 18.85 18.21
C GLU A 357 -5.28 19.14 18.94
N ALA A 358 -6.38 19.27 18.20
CA ALA A 358 -7.73 19.54 18.71
C ALA A 358 -8.41 18.31 19.32
N ALA A 359 -8.00 17.10 18.93
CA ALA A 359 -8.71 15.88 19.25
C ALA A 359 -8.71 15.52 20.75
N ASP A 360 -9.83 14.97 21.20
CA ASP A 360 -9.98 14.28 22.48
C ASP A 360 -9.95 12.76 22.32
N ILE A 361 -10.46 12.24 21.19
CA ILE A 361 -10.49 10.83 20.83
C ILE A 361 -10.20 10.69 19.34
N TYR A 362 -9.33 9.77 18.96
CA TYR A 362 -9.12 9.40 17.56
C TYR A 362 -9.85 8.08 17.27
N THR A 363 -10.61 8.05 16.19
CA THR A 363 -11.24 6.85 15.65
C THR A 363 -10.65 6.55 14.28
N ASP A 364 -10.22 5.31 14.07
CA ASP A 364 -9.65 4.93 12.77
C ASP A 364 -10.74 4.79 11.69
N SER A 365 -10.34 4.94 10.42
CA SER A 365 -11.27 4.78 9.30
C SER A 365 -11.74 3.34 9.16
N TYR A 366 -13.00 3.16 8.77
CA TYR A 366 -13.64 1.86 8.54
C TYR A 366 -14.38 1.90 7.19
N PRO A 367 -14.36 0.82 6.38
CA PRO A 367 -13.89 -0.54 6.67
C PRO A 367 -12.39 -0.76 6.51
N PHE A 368 -11.65 0.23 5.98
CA PHE A 368 -10.22 0.10 5.78
C PHE A 368 -9.44 1.11 6.62
N VAL A 369 -8.50 0.58 7.38
CA VAL A 369 -7.74 1.31 8.40
C VAL A 369 -6.79 2.38 7.85
N SER A 370 -6.55 3.42 8.64
CA SER A 370 -5.57 4.47 8.38
C SER A 370 -4.40 4.42 9.33
N ILE A 371 -3.58 3.39 9.12
CA ILE A 371 -2.32 3.10 9.80
C ILE A 371 -1.50 4.35 10.18
N THR A 372 -1.12 5.18 9.21
CA THR A 372 -0.27 6.36 9.50
C THR A 372 -1.01 7.41 10.30
N SER A 373 -2.31 7.59 10.07
CA SER A 373 -3.11 8.58 10.79
C SER A 373 -3.40 8.14 12.22
N ALA A 374 -3.56 6.84 12.48
CA ALA A 374 -3.65 6.30 13.84
C ALA A 374 -2.35 6.50 14.62
N LEU A 375 -1.19 6.31 13.97
CA LEU A 375 0.12 6.62 14.56
C LEU A 375 0.28 8.13 14.83
N GLU A 376 -0.09 8.98 13.87
CA GLU A 376 -0.05 10.44 14.04
C GLU A 376 -0.99 10.88 15.17
N GLY A 377 -2.24 10.42 15.21
CA GLY A 377 -3.16 10.73 16.31
C GLY A 377 -2.65 10.25 17.68
N GLY A 378 -2.18 9.01 17.74
CA GLY A 378 -1.60 8.43 18.96
C GLY A 378 -0.38 9.20 19.48
N SER A 379 0.48 9.71 18.58
CA SER A 379 1.67 10.48 18.99
C SER A 379 1.32 11.84 19.62
N TYR A 380 0.15 12.41 19.35
CA TYR A 380 -0.34 13.63 20.01
C TYR A 380 -0.94 13.40 21.42
N GLY A 381 -0.86 12.18 21.95
CA GLY A 381 -1.43 11.85 23.27
C GLY A 381 -2.94 11.66 23.23
N VAL A 382 -3.48 11.22 22.09
CA VAL A 382 -4.91 11.00 21.89
C VAL A 382 -5.21 9.50 21.97
N PRO A 383 -6.20 9.05 22.75
CA PRO A 383 -6.61 7.66 22.75
C PRO A 383 -7.12 7.24 21.37
N VAL A 384 -6.63 6.11 20.87
CA VAL A 384 -6.96 5.55 19.55
C VAL A 384 -7.97 4.42 19.72
N VAL A 385 -9.09 4.52 19.01
CA VAL A 385 -10.14 3.49 18.96
C VAL A 385 -10.26 2.97 17.52
N SER A 386 -10.20 1.67 17.33
CA SER A 386 -10.33 1.03 16.01
C SER A 386 -11.40 -0.06 16.05
N ARG A 387 -12.19 -0.16 14.97
CA ARG A 387 -13.23 -1.19 14.79
C ARG A 387 -12.63 -2.37 14.03
N PHE A 388 -12.74 -3.56 14.60
CA PHE A 388 -12.35 -4.81 13.96
C PHE A 388 -13.33 -5.94 14.32
N PRO A 389 -14.55 -5.93 13.73
CA PRO A 389 -15.57 -6.94 13.98
C PRO A 389 -15.36 -8.21 13.14
N HIS A 390 -14.10 -8.62 12.94
CA HIS A 390 -13.73 -9.69 12.01
C HIS A 390 -12.86 -10.74 12.68
N SER A 391 -12.77 -11.92 12.08
CA SER A 391 -11.87 -12.97 12.56
C SER A 391 -10.40 -12.64 12.26
N LYS A 392 -9.51 -13.44 12.83
CA LYS A 392 -8.06 -13.32 12.65
C LYS A 392 -7.60 -13.48 11.21
N ASP A 393 -8.40 -14.14 10.37
CA ASP A 393 -8.12 -14.29 8.95
C ASP A 393 -8.15 -12.94 8.20
N ALA A 394 -8.82 -11.95 8.78
CA ALA A 394 -8.89 -10.59 8.28
C ALA A 394 -7.94 -9.62 9.02
N ASP A 395 -6.95 -10.08 9.80
CA ASP A 395 -6.04 -9.23 10.59
C ASP A 395 -5.36 -8.14 9.74
N ILE A 396 -5.19 -8.36 8.42
CA ILE A 396 -4.66 -7.36 7.49
C ILE A 396 -5.54 -6.10 7.39
N MET A 397 -6.82 -6.21 7.72
CA MET A 397 -7.77 -5.11 7.78
C MET A 397 -7.72 -4.37 9.12
N SER A 398 -6.94 -4.84 10.09
CA SER A 398 -6.80 -4.24 11.42
C SER A 398 -5.62 -3.26 11.53
N VAL A 399 -5.61 -2.48 12.61
CA VAL A 399 -4.44 -1.70 13.03
C VAL A 399 -3.60 -2.55 13.98
N ASP A 400 -2.41 -2.99 13.56
CA ASP A 400 -1.52 -3.83 14.37
C ASP A 400 -0.05 -3.41 14.27
N MET A 401 0.19 -2.12 14.13
CA MET A 401 1.52 -1.52 14.09
C MET A 401 2.23 -1.76 15.44
N PRO A 402 3.57 -1.86 15.42
CA PRO A 402 4.38 -1.63 16.62
C PRO A 402 3.91 -0.36 17.36
N GLY A 403 3.97 -0.32 18.68
CA GLY A 403 3.54 0.84 19.47
C GLY A 403 2.01 1.09 19.58
N LEU A 404 1.18 0.60 18.64
CA LEU A 404 -0.29 0.68 18.77
C LEU A 404 -0.89 -0.60 19.34
N THR A 405 -0.34 -1.76 18.97
CA THR A 405 -0.81 -3.05 19.48
C THR A 405 -0.72 -3.10 21.01
N GLY A 406 -1.84 -3.35 21.68
CA GLY A 406 -1.92 -3.36 23.15
C GLY A 406 -2.06 -1.99 23.82
N CYS A 407 -1.98 -0.88 23.06
CA CYS A 407 -2.14 0.48 23.57
C CYS A 407 -3.31 1.24 22.95
N MET A 408 -3.89 0.74 21.86
CA MET A 408 -5.17 1.21 21.34
C MET A 408 -6.32 0.39 21.90
N VAL A 409 -7.55 0.91 21.80
CA VAL A 409 -8.76 0.14 22.06
C VAL A 409 -9.30 -0.40 20.75
N THR A 410 -9.23 -1.72 20.59
CA THR A 410 -9.87 -2.43 19.46
C THR A 410 -11.21 -2.98 19.93
N VAL A 411 -12.27 -2.70 19.17
CA VAL A 411 -13.63 -3.17 19.46
C VAL A 411 -14.11 -4.14 18.39
N ALA A 412 -14.88 -5.15 18.79
CA ALA A 412 -15.33 -6.23 17.91
C ALA A 412 -16.82 -6.13 17.53
N SER A 413 -17.54 -5.11 18.03
CA SER A 413 -18.95 -4.89 17.71
C SER A 413 -19.35 -3.41 17.81
N ASP A 414 -20.51 -3.07 17.26
CA ASP A 414 -21.05 -1.70 17.32
C ASP A 414 -21.47 -1.29 18.74
N ASP A 415 -21.92 -2.26 19.55
CA ASP A 415 -22.24 -2.05 20.96
C ASP A 415 -20.98 -1.75 21.77
N GLU A 416 -19.91 -2.52 21.57
CA GLU A 416 -18.60 -2.25 22.18
C GLU A 416 -18.04 -0.91 21.72
N TYR A 417 -18.20 -0.56 20.45
CA TYR A 417 -17.78 0.73 19.90
C TYR A 417 -18.49 1.89 20.58
N THR A 418 -19.83 1.83 20.65
CA THR A 418 -20.66 2.86 21.27
C THR A 418 -20.37 3.00 22.77
N SER A 419 -20.22 1.87 23.47
CA SER A 419 -19.90 1.84 24.90
C SER A 419 -18.50 2.39 25.19
N THR A 420 -17.51 2.03 24.36
CA THR A 420 -16.14 2.52 24.46
C THR A 420 -16.07 4.02 24.25
N LEU A 421 -16.68 4.53 23.17
CA LEU A 421 -16.71 5.96 22.89
C LEU A 421 -17.45 6.72 24.00
N SER A 422 -18.61 6.23 24.46
CA SER A 422 -19.36 6.84 25.57
C SER A 422 -18.52 6.94 26.84
N THR A 423 -17.80 5.86 27.18
CA THR A 423 -16.92 5.83 28.35
C THR A 423 -15.78 6.84 28.21
N LEU A 424 -15.16 6.92 27.03
CA LEU A 424 -14.10 7.88 26.78
C LEU A 424 -14.63 9.32 26.80
N ILE A 425 -15.80 9.61 26.23
CA ILE A 425 -16.41 10.96 26.25
C ILE A 425 -16.68 11.40 27.70
N ALA A 426 -17.23 10.52 28.52
CA ALA A 426 -17.60 10.83 29.90
C ALA A 426 -16.38 10.95 30.85
N ASN A 427 -15.26 10.30 30.56
CA ASN A 427 -14.13 10.19 31.50
C ASN A 427 -12.83 10.80 30.96
N ARG A 428 -12.58 12.07 31.32
CA ARG A 428 -11.36 12.81 30.94
C ARG A 428 -10.07 12.16 31.45
N GLU A 429 -10.05 11.67 32.69
CA GLU A 429 -8.86 11.05 33.29
C GLU A 429 -8.46 9.80 32.50
N ARG A 430 -9.43 8.97 32.13
CA ARG A 430 -9.21 7.78 31.30
C ARG A 430 -8.70 8.14 29.91
N ARG A 431 -9.24 9.20 29.27
CA ARG A 431 -8.72 9.68 27.98
C ARG A 431 -7.26 10.08 28.08
N VAL A 432 -6.90 10.87 29.08
CA VAL A 432 -5.52 11.34 29.30
C VAL A 432 -4.58 10.16 29.55
N LYS A 433 -4.94 9.25 30.46
CA LYS A 433 -4.11 8.09 30.78
C LYS A 433 -3.86 7.20 29.55
N LEU A 434 -4.91 6.87 28.81
CA LEU A 434 -4.81 6.03 27.62
C LEU A 434 -4.02 6.74 26.52
N GLY A 435 -4.31 8.02 26.26
CA GLY A 435 -3.59 8.81 25.26
C GLY A 435 -2.10 8.94 25.55
N GLU A 436 -1.72 9.17 26.81
CA GLU A 436 -0.30 9.22 27.21
C GLU A 436 0.41 7.87 27.04
N GLN A 437 -0.27 6.77 27.38
CA GLN A 437 0.26 5.43 27.14
C GLN A 437 0.47 5.17 25.63
N THR A 438 -0.53 5.49 24.80
CA THR A 438 -0.42 5.36 23.34
C THR A 438 0.73 6.23 22.80
N ARG A 439 0.85 7.48 23.25
CA ARG A 439 1.93 8.39 22.83
C ARG A 439 3.30 7.82 23.15
N PHE A 440 3.50 7.34 24.37
CA PHE A 440 4.78 6.79 24.80
C PHE A 440 5.22 5.65 23.88
N GLU A 441 4.34 4.68 23.63
CA GLU A 441 4.68 3.52 22.81
C GLU A 441 4.82 3.86 21.31
N VAL A 442 3.99 4.75 20.77
CA VAL A 442 4.14 5.22 19.38
C VAL A 442 5.47 5.94 19.19
N VAL A 443 5.80 6.92 20.06
CA VAL A 443 7.06 7.67 19.96
C VAL A 443 8.26 6.73 20.11
N ARG A 444 8.20 5.79 21.05
CA ARG A 444 9.25 4.79 21.29
C ARG A 444 9.58 3.96 20.05
N HIS A 445 8.61 3.66 19.19
CA HIS A 445 8.81 2.76 18.04
C HIS A 445 8.93 3.48 16.69
N HIS A 446 8.30 4.65 16.53
CA HIS A 446 8.11 5.30 15.22
C HIS A 446 8.89 6.60 15.05
N VAL A 447 9.62 7.05 16.08
CA VAL A 447 10.43 8.27 16.09
C VAL A 447 11.89 7.91 16.38
N GLU A 448 12.82 8.83 16.08
CA GLU A 448 14.23 8.70 16.46
C GLU A 448 14.43 8.76 17.98
N PRO A 449 15.45 8.06 18.55
CA PRO A 449 16.47 7.28 17.86
C PRO A 449 16.06 5.84 17.50
N SER A 450 15.03 5.27 18.13
CA SER A 450 14.69 3.84 18.02
C SER A 450 14.41 3.38 16.59
N TRP A 451 13.78 4.22 15.77
CA TRP A 451 13.55 3.87 14.36
C TRP A 451 14.87 3.65 13.61
N ARG A 452 15.90 4.46 13.91
CA ARG A 452 17.23 4.33 13.31
C ARG A 452 17.91 3.04 13.75
N GLU A 453 17.77 2.65 15.01
CA GLU A 453 18.29 1.37 15.53
C GLU A 453 17.60 0.17 14.85
N ALA A 454 16.29 0.25 14.62
CA ALA A 454 15.56 -0.74 13.84
C ALA A 454 16.08 -0.81 12.40
N LEU A 455 16.34 0.34 11.77
CA LEU A 455 16.92 0.42 10.43
C LEU A 455 18.32 -0.22 10.35
N GLU A 456 19.19 0.04 11.33
CA GLU A 456 20.50 -0.62 11.41
C GLU A 456 20.36 -2.14 11.51
N THR A 457 19.38 -2.63 12.28
CA THR A 457 19.08 -4.06 12.38
C THR A 457 18.67 -4.64 11.02
N ILE A 458 17.84 -3.92 10.25
CA ILE A 458 17.45 -4.32 8.89
C ILE A 458 18.66 -4.38 7.95
N TYR A 459 19.55 -3.38 7.98
CA TYR A 459 20.75 -3.38 7.14
C TYR A 459 21.73 -4.49 7.50
N ASN A 460 21.97 -4.73 8.80
CA ASN A 460 22.81 -5.83 9.25
C ASN A 460 22.22 -7.18 8.83
N LYS A 461 20.91 -7.35 8.97
CA LYS A 461 20.20 -8.54 8.50
C LYS A 461 20.33 -8.72 6.98
N ALA A 462 20.19 -7.65 6.20
CA ALA A 462 20.34 -7.70 4.75
C ALA A 462 21.76 -8.07 4.29
N LEU A 463 22.80 -7.66 5.03
CA LEU A 463 24.18 -8.08 4.75
C LEU A 463 24.45 -9.54 5.14
N ALA A 464 23.76 -10.05 6.17
CA ALA A 464 23.96 -11.38 6.71
C ALA A 464 23.10 -12.47 6.06
N VAL A 465 21.94 -12.12 5.50
CA VAL A 465 21.00 -13.08 4.92
C VAL A 465 21.62 -13.78 3.71
N GLU A 466 21.39 -15.08 3.59
CA GLU A 466 21.78 -15.82 2.40
C GLU A 466 21.08 -15.23 1.17
N LYS A 467 21.87 -14.87 0.16
CA LYS A 467 21.33 -14.31 -1.07
C LYS A 467 20.53 -15.37 -1.80
N LEU A 468 19.36 -14.98 -2.28
CA LEU A 468 18.57 -15.89 -3.10
C LEU A 468 19.31 -16.22 -4.38
N ASN A 469 19.25 -17.50 -4.73
CA ASN A 469 19.59 -17.97 -6.06
C ASN A 469 18.32 -18.51 -6.75
N PRO A 470 17.61 -17.66 -7.50
CA PRO A 470 16.37 -18.04 -8.19
C PRO A 470 16.57 -19.13 -9.26
N SER A 471 17.83 -19.43 -9.61
CA SER A 471 18.22 -20.42 -10.62
C SER A 471 18.05 -21.87 -10.16
N LEU A 472 17.86 -22.11 -8.86
CA LEU A 472 17.63 -23.44 -8.31
C LEU A 472 16.13 -23.74 -8.32
N PRO A 473 15.67 -24.81 -9.01
CA PRO A 473 14.28 -25.21 -8.94
C PRO A 473 13.94 -25.61 -7.52
N THR A 474 13.11 -24.82 -6.85
CA THR A 474 12.50 -25.25 -5.59
C THR A 474 11.46 -26.32 -5.91
N ASN A 475 11.60 -27.51 -5.33
CA ASN A 475 10.67 -28.65 -5.45
C ASN A 475 9.27 -28.37 -4.83
N ALA A 476 8.95 -27.12 -4.53
CA ALA A 476 7.68 -26.72 -3.95
C ALA A 476 6.61 -26.57 -5.05
N HIS A 477 5.43 -27.10 -4.78
CA HIS A 477 4.27 -27.12 -5.67
C HIS A 477 4.07 -25.78 -6.41
N THR A 478 3.93 -25.89 -7.73
CA THR A 478 3.75 -24.75 -8.65
C THR A 478 2.32 -24.22 -8.68
N ASP A 479 1.45 -24.84 -7.90
CA ASP A 479 0.02 -24.61 -7.97
C ASP A 479 -0.32 -23.35 -7.17
N GLU A 480 -0.80 -22.35 -7.90
CA GLU A 480 -1.39 -21.16 -7.31
C GLU A 480 -2.63 -21.59 -6.51
N ARG A 481 -2.55 -21.48 -5.18
CA ARG A 481 -3.67 -21.80 -4.29
C ARG A 481 -4.50 -20.56 -4.05
N ILE A 482 -5.75 -20.60 -4.48
CA ILE A 482 -6.74 -19.57 -4.21
C ILE A 482 -7.34 -19.85 -2.84
N SER A 483 -7.33 -18.83 -1.97
CA SER A 483 -8.00 -18.86 -0.68
C SER A 483 -9.25 -17.99 -0.71
N HIS A 484 -10.25 -18.42 0.05
CA HIS A 484 -11.55 -17.77 0.20
C HIS A 484 -11.84 -17.47 1.68
N ASN A 485 -10.81 -17.15 2.46
CA ASN A 485 -11.01 -16.81 3.87
C ASN A 485 -11.68 -15.43 4.01
N GLU A 486 -12.11 -15.09 5.22
CA GLU A 486 -12.83 -13.83 5.47
C GLU A 486 -12.04 -12.60 4.97
N GLY A 487 -10.72 -12.59 5.18
CA GLY A 487 -9.85 -11.52 4.70
C GLY A 487 -9.84 -11.39 3.17
N ASP A 488 -9.80 -12.51 2.44
CA ASP A 488 -9.86 -12.53 0.97
C ASP A 488 -11.21 -12.01 0.44
N ILE A 489 -12.32 -12.38 1.10
CA ILE A 489 -13.67 -11.91 0.78
C ILE A 489 -13.75 -10.39 1.01
N MET A 490 -13.31 -9.90 2.15
CA MET A 490 -13.30 -8.47 2.47
C MET A 490 -12.47 -7.65 1.49
N LEU A 491 -11.27 -8.12 1.13
CA LEU A 491 -10.43 -7.45 0.13
C LEU A 491 -11.13 -7.36 -1.22
N THR A 492 -11.88 -8.39 -1.61
CA THR A 492 -12.70 -8.38 -2.82
C THR A 492 -13.82 -7.35 -2.71
N GLN A 493 -14.55 -7.29 -1.61
CA GLN A 493 -15.66 -6.34 -1.46
C GLN A 493 -15.18 -4.88 -1.41
N ILE A 494 -14.02 -4.60 -0.78
CA ILE A 494 -13.53 -3.24 -0.54
C ILE A 494 -12.68 -2.70 -1.70
N PHE A 495 -11.85 -3.55 -2.32
CA PHE A 495 -10.84 -3.11 -3.28
C PHE A 495 -11.09 -3.53 -4.73
N ASN A 496 -12.20 -4.21 -5.05
CA ASN A 496 -12.49 -4.65 -6.42
C ASN A 496 -12.78 -3.47 -7.36
N ARG A 497 -11.74 -2.98 -8.01
CA ARG A 497 -11.83 -1.88 -8.98
C ARG A 497 -12.20 -2.43 -10.36
N PRO A 498 -13.15 -1.79 -11.07
CA PRO A 498 -13.44 -2.17 -12.45
C PRO A 498 -12.20 -1.90 -13.32
N LEU A 499 -11.64 -2.96 -13.91
CA LEU A 499 -10.47 -2.93 -14.78
C LEU A 499 -10.51 -4.10 -15.78
N SER A 500 -10.94 -3.87 -17.00
CA SER A 500 -10.95 -4.92 -18.02
C SER A 500 -9.53 -5.38 -18.41
N ILE A 501 -9.42 -6.58 -18.99
CA ILE A 501 -8.18 -7.08 -19.60
C ILE A 501 -7.61 -6.08 -20.61
N SER A 502 -8.48 -5.50 -21.46
CA SER A 502 -8.06 -4.53 -22.47
C SER A 502 -7.46 -3.26 -21.84
N GLU A 503 -8.01 -2.78 -20.72
CA GLU A 503 -7.49 -1.62 -20.01
C GLU A 503 -6.17 -1.92 -19.29
N ALA A 504 -6.05 -3.12 -18.71
CA ALA A 504 -4.81 -3.59 -18.10
C ALA A 504 -3.67 -3.62 -19.13
N VAL A 505 -3.88 -4.23 -20.30
CA VAL A 505 -2.87 -4.30 -21.37
C VAL A 505 -2.58 -2.91 -21.96
N LYS A 506 -3.61 -2.08 -22.18
CA LYS A 506 -3.47 -0.70 -22.68
C LYS A 506 -2.56 0.17 -21.78
N SER A 507 -2.54 -0.10 -20.47
CA SER A 507 -1.70 0.62 -19.51
C SER A 507 -0.21 0.46 -19.81
N TYR A 508 0.20 -0.70 -20.32
CA TYR A 508 1.61 -1.10 -20.45
C TYR A 508 2.08 -1.28 -21.91
N MET A 509 1.19 -1.31 -22.90
CA MET A 509 1.51 -1.55 -24.32
C MET A 509 2.63 -0.66 -24.91
N ARG A 510 2.84 0.55 -24.37
CA ARG A 510 3.88 1.48 -24.82
C ARG A 510 5.30 0.98 -24.56
N MET A 511 5.44 -0.02 -23.70
CA MET A 511 6.69 -0.72 -23.42
C MET A 511 6.96 -1.90 -24.37
N MET A 512 5.97 -2.31 -25.17
CA MET A 512 6.15 -3.36 -26.16
C MET A 512 6.99 -2.88 -27.36
N PRO A 513 7.68 -3.79 -28.09
CA PRO A 513 8.29 -3.48 -29.38
C PRO A 513 7.26 -2.95 -30.40
N ALA A 514 7.72 -2.19 -31.40
CA ALA A 514 6.83 -1.44 -32.31
C ALA A 514 5.74 -2.30 -32.98
N ARG A 515 6.12 -3.46 -33.52
CA ARG A 515 5.19 -4.40 -34.15
C ARG A 515 4.12 -4.89 -33.18
N LYS A 516 4.52 -5.36 -32.00
CA LYS A 516 3.59 -5.87 -30.97
C LYS A 516 2.72 -4.78 -30.36
N ARG A 517 3.25 -3.57 -30.23
CA ARG A 517 2.48 -2.41 -29.84
C ARG A 517 1.38 -2.10 -30.85
N LEU A 518 1.67 -2.16 -32.16
CA LEU A 518 0.66 -1.94 -33.20
C LEU A 518 -0.42 -3.04 -33.20
N GLU A 519 -0.01 -4.31 -33.09
CA GLU A 519 -0.94 -5.46 -32.98
C GLU A 519 -1.89 -5.27 -31.77
N THR A 520 -1.33 -4.91 -30.62
CA THR A 520 -2.09 -4.64 -29.39
C THR A 520 -2.98 -3.39 -29.52
N TRP A 521 -2.47 -2.33 -30.15
CA TRP A 521 -3.23 -1.12 -30.41
C TRP A 521 -4.47 -1.39 -31.26
N LEU A 522 -4.34 -2.21 -32.31
CA LEU A 522 -5.46 -2.63 -33.15
C LEU A 522 -6.50 -3.44 -32.37
N LEU A 523 -6.05 -4.31 -31.45
CA LEU A 523 -6.94 -5.07 -30.58
C LEU A 523 -7.74 -4.14 -29.66
N VAL A 524 -7.06 -3.21 -28.98
CA VAL A 524 -7.70 -2.22 -28.09
C VAL A 524 -8.64 -1.30 -28.86
N LEU A 525 -8.30 -0.95 -30.11
CA LEU A 525 -9.17 -0.15 -30.98
C LEU A 525 -10.47 -0.91 -31.31
N LYS A 526 -10.38 -2.20 -31.66
CA LYS A 526 -11.55 -3.04 -32.01
C LYS A 526 -12.51 -3.21 -30.83
N THR A 527 -12.00 -3.19 -29.61
CA THR A 527 -12.83 -3.30 -28.39
C THR A 527 -13.32 -1.94 -27.88
N GLY A 528 -13.06 -0.83 -28.59
CA GLY A 528 -13.46 0.51 -28.17
C GLY A 528 -12.70 1.03 -26.95
N GLY A 529 -11.51 0.48 -26.64
CA GLY A 529 -10.79 0.76 -25.40
C GLY A 529 -10.10 2.13 -25.32
N PHE A 530 -10.22 2.99 -26.34
CA PHE A 530 -9.68 4.36 -26.32
C PHE A 530 -10.78 5.39 -26.09
N SER A 531 -10.53 6.30 -25.13
CA SER A 531 -11.41 7.43 -24.81
C SER A 531 -11.44 8.51 -25.89
N SER A 532 -10.37 8.62 -26.69
CA SER A 532 -10.25 9.63 -27.75
C SER A 532 -9.23 9.23 -28.82
N ARG A 533 -9.33 9.87 -30.00
CA ARG A 533 -8.33 9.74 -31.07
C ARG A 533 -6.93 10.19 -30.62
N LYS A 534 -6.86 11.21 -29.76
CA LYS A 534 -5.60 11.71 -29.19
C LYS A 534 -4.95 10.65 -28.29
N GLU A 535 -5.72 10.01 -27.41
CA GLU A 535 -5.21 8.90 -26.58
C GLU A 535 -4.69 7.77 -27.48
N ALA A 536 -5.47 7.36 -28.48
CA ALA A 536 -5.09 6.31 -29.41
C ALA A 536 -3.75 6.63 -30.10
N ALA A 537 -3.58 7.83 -30.64
CA ALA A 537 -2.32 8.26 -31.27
C ALA A 537 -1.14 8.26 -30.28
N MET A 538 -1.33 8.80 -29.08
CA MET A 538 -0.29 8.86 -28.05
C MET A 538 0.17 7.47 -27.60
N ARG A 539 -0.70 6.46 -27.63
CA ARG A 539 -0.40 5.08 -27.22
C ARG A 539 0.47 4.34 -28.24
N LEU A 540 0.63 4.83 -29.46
CA LEU A 540 1.60 4.28 -30.43
C LEU A 540 3.04 4.71 -30.12
N LEU A 541 3.24 5.82 -29.41
CA LEU A 541 4.56 6.30 -29.04
C LEU A 541 5.20 5.40 -27.96
N PRO A 542 6.50 5.06 -28.08
CA PRO A 542 7.21 4.31 -27.05
C PRO A 542 7.13 4.99 -25.68
N GLU A 543 7.21 4.21 -24.61
CA GLU A 543 7.17 4.77 -23.25
C GLU A 543 8.33 5.76 -23.03
N TRP A 544 9.53 5.35 -23.43
CA TRP A 544 10.76 6.11 -23.25
C TRP A 544 10.77 7.45 -23.99
N THR A 545 10.14 7.58 -25.16
CA THR A 545 10.13 8.85 -25.91
C THR A 545 9.31 9.92 -25.20
N VAL A 546 8.16 9.55 -24.64
CA VAL A 546 7.33 10.48 -23.87
C VAL A 546 8.01 10.83 -22.54
N ASN A 547 8.66 9.87 -21.90
CA ASN A 547 9.43 10.14 -20.70
C ASN A 547 10.61 11.08 -20.97
N PHE A 548 11.35 10.86 -22.06
CA PHE A 548 12.43 11.75 -22.48
C PHE A 548 11.91 13.17 -22.78
N ALA A 549 10.80 13.29 -23.53
CA ALA A 549 10.17 14.57 -23.83
C ALA A 549 9.77 15.34 -22.56
N LYS A 550 9.29 14.66 -21.51
CA LYS A 550 8.98 15.29 -20.21
C LYS A 550 10.21 15.90 -19.52
N ILE A 551 11.42 15.40 -19.79
CA ILE A 551 12.67 15.99 -19.27
C ILE A 551 13.07 17.21 -20.08
N VAL A 552 12.97 17.13 -21.41
CA VAL A 552 13.48 18.17 -22.32
C VAL A 552 12.59 19.41 -22.35
N PHE A 553 11.26 19.24 -22.42
CA PHE A 553 10.32 20.34 -22.70
C PHE A 553 9.68 20.99 -21.45
N ARG A 554 10.13 20.64 -20.24
CA ARG A 554 9.67 21.24 -18.97
C ARG A 554 10.81 21.78 -18.11
N ARG A 555 12.00 21.98 -18.70
CA ARG A 555 13.08 22.75 -18.10
C ARG A 555 12.89 24.23 -18.33
#